data_AF-A0A2T4CGI2-F1
#
_entry.id   AF-A0A2T4CGI2-F1
#
_cell.length_a   1.000
_cell.length_b   1.000
_cell.length_c   1.000
_cell.angle_alpha   90.00
_cell.angle_beta   90.00
_cell.angle_gamma   90.00
#
_symmetry.space_group_name_H-M   'P 1'
#
loop_
_entity.id
_entity.type
_entity.pdbx_description
1 polymer ?
#
loop_
_entity_poly.entity_id
_entity_poly.type
_entity_poly.pdbx_seq_one_letter_code
_entity_poly.pdbx_strand_id
1 'polypeptide(L)'
;MDAAVDMADSEQALDLARIRFQLIRLEDTITFHLIERVQFPYNKTIYTPGAISIPDSNLSFFDWYFFQQERLQSLIRRFESPDEYPFFPEALQKPILKPLNYPKILHNNTVCVNDKIKKFYIEKFLPKVCPDFGREDRGESQENYGSTSTCDIACLQALSR
;
A
#
# COMPACT_ATOMS: atom_id res chain seq x y z
N MET A 1 -10.22 12.11 9.03
CA MET A 1 -10.79 11.07 8.15
C MET A 1 -11.97 11.60 7.32
N ASP A 2 -12.51 12.79 7.58
CA ASP A 2 -13.59 13.41 6.78
C ASP A 2 -13.18 14.05 5.44
N ALA A 3 -11.89 14.07 5.09
CA ALA A 3 -11.43 14.73 3.87
C ALA A 3 -11.99 14.10 2.58
N ALA A 4 -12.34 12.80 2.60
CA ALA A 4 -12.98 12.10 1.49
C ALA A 4 -14.50 12.30 1.43
N VAL A 5 -15.15 12.62 2.56
CA VAL A 5 -16.59 12.93 2.62
C VAL A 5 -16.85 14.35 2.08
N ASP A 6 -15.93 15.27 2.32
CA ASP A 6 -15.94 16.62 1.77
C ASP A 6 -15.51 16.70 0.30
N MET A 7 -15.08 15.59 -0.33
CA MET A 7 -14.84 15.58 -1.79
C MET A 7 -16.13 15.76 -2.59
N ALA A 8 -17.31 15.78 -1.95
CA ALA A 8 -18.57 16.13 -2.59
C ALA A 8 -18.61 17.58 -3.12
N ASP A 9 -17.79 18.48 -2.57
CA ASP A 9 -17.66 19.87 -3.00
C ASP A 9 -16.37 20.08 -3.82
N SER A 10 -16.54 20.34 -5.12
CA SER A 10 -15.43 20.51 -6.06
C SER A 10 -14.56 21.72 -5.78
N GLU A 11 -15.12 22.80 -5.21
CA GLU A 11 -14.34 24.01 -4.88
C GLU A 11 -13.40 23.74 -3.71
N GLN A 12 -13.86 22.99 -2.71
CA GLN A 12 -13.01 22.59 -1.59
C GLN A 12 -11.98 21.56 -1.99
N ALA A 13 -12.33 20.59 -2.84
CA ALA A 13 -11.40 19.54 -3.26
C ALA A 13 -10.19 20.09 -4.03
N LEU A 14 -10.34 21.21 -4.76
CA LEU A 14 -9.30 21.86 -5.54
C LEU A 14 -8.62 23.03 -4.80
N ASP A 15 -8.98 23.29 -3.55
CA ASP A 15 -8.31 24.31 -2.73
C ASP A 15 -6.87 23.87 -2.40
N LEU A 16 -5.90 24.66 -2.88
CA LEU A 16 -4.47 24.43 -2.66
C LEU A 16 -4.07 24.46 -1.18
N ALA A 17 -4.75 25.25 -0.35
CA ALA A 17 -4.48 25.28 1.10
C ALA A 17 -4.86 23.94 1.74
N ARG A 18 -5.98 23.36 1.33
CA ARG A 18 -6.45 22.05 1.78
C ARG A 18 -5.57 20.92 1.24
N ILE A 19 -5.17 20.97 -0.04
CA ILE A 19 -4.23 20.00 -0.63
C ILE A 19 -2.91 20.01 0.16
N ARG A 20 -2.35 21.19 0.42
CA ARG A 20 -1.13 21.34 1.24
C ARG A 20 -1.30 20.70 2.61
N PHE A 21 -2.42 20.95 3.29
CA PHE A 21 -2.69 20.36 4.60
C PHE A 21 -2.78 18.83 4.54
N GLN A 22 -3.41 18.26 3.51
CA GLN A 22 -3.44 16.79 3.35
C GLN A 22 -2.05 16.22 3.11
N LEU A 23 -1.22 16.87 2.28
CA LEU A 23 0.15 16.41 2.02
C LEU A 23 1.02 16.41 3.29
N ILE A 24 0.88 17.42 4.16
CA ILE A 24 1.56 17.44 5.47
C ILE A 24 1.13 16.24 6.33
N ARG A 25 -0.17 15.92 6.34
CA ARG A 25 -0.66 14.75 7.10
C ARG A 25 -0.19 13.41 6.52
N LEU A 26 -0.05 13.33 5.21
CA LEU A 26 0.50 12.15 4.53
C LEU A 26 1.99 11.99 4.83
N GLU A 27 2.75 13.08 4.89
CA GLU A 27 4.17 13.06 5.30
C GLU A 27 4.36 12.42 6.69
N ASP A 28 3.57 12.86 7.68
CA ASP A 28 3.60 12.26 9.02
C ASP A 28 3.24 10.76 8.97
N THR A 29 2.19 10.41 8.23
CA THR A 29 1.71 9.02 8.09
C THR A 29 2.78 8.12 7.48
N ILE A 30 3.42 8.56 6.39
CA ILE A 30 4.52 7.84 5.73
C ILE A 30 5.69 7.67 6.71
N THR A 31 6.06 8.74 7.42
CA THR A 31 7.16 8.73 8.37
C THR A 31 6.93 7.69 9.48
N PHE A 32 5.72 7.67 10.08
CA PHE A 32 5.40 6.67 11.11
C PHE A 32 5.42 5.24 10.58
N HIS A 33 4.84 4.98 9.41
CA HIS A 33 4.88 3.64 8.82
C HIS A 33 6.29 3.18 8.51
N LEU A 34 7.16 4.09 8.06
CA LEU A 34 8.57 3.80 7.82
C LEU A 34 9.31 3.48 9.12
N ILE A 35 9.07 4.24 10.19
CA ILE A 35 9.65 3.96 11.53
C ILE A 35 9.27 2.55 11.99
N GLU A 36 8.02 2.14 11.82
CA GLU A 36 7.59 0.77 12.14
C GLU A 36 8.28 -0.27 11.26
N ARG A 37 8.40 -0.01 9.95
CA ARG A 37 9.03 -0.97 9.03
C ARG A 37 10.50 -1.19 9.31
N VAL A 38 11.26 -0.15 9.65
CA VAL A 38 12.72 -0.25 9.85
C VAL A 38 13.11 -0.88 11.19
N GLN A 39 12.15 -1.33 11.99
CA GLN A 39 12.42 -2.21 13.14
C GLN A 39 12.77 -3.64 12.71
N PHE A 40 12.42 -4.03 11.49
CA PHE A 40 12.66 -5.38 10.94
C PHE A 40 13.79 -5.36 9.91
N PRO A 41 14.58 -6.46 9.78
CA PRO A 41 15.54 -6.58 8.69
C PRO A 41 14.87 -6.58 7.32
N TYR A 42 15.67 -6.60 6.26
CA TYR A 42 15.14 -6.59 4.89
C TYR A 42 14.21 -7.77 4.63
N ASN A 43 14.47 -8.96 5.19
CA ASN A 43 13.63 -10.16 5.02
C ASN A 43 13.36 -10.50 3.54
N LYS A 44 14.43 -10.51 2.73
CA LYS A 44 14.38 -10.69 1.27
C LYS A 44 13.49 -11.86 0.82
N THR A 45 13.40 -12.91 1.62
CA THR A 45 12.61 -14.11 1.34
C THR A 45 11.14 -13.78 1.04
N ILE A 46 10.52 -12.83 1.74
CA ILE A 46 9.09 -12.53 1.55
C ILE A 46 8.77 -11.95 0.17
N TYR A 47 9.75 -11.33 -0.50
CA TYR A 47 9.60 -10.74 -1.84
C TYR A 47 10.01 -11.71 -2.96
N THR A 48 10.45 -12.92 -2.63
CA THR A 48 10.93 -13.91 -3.61
C THR A 48 9.81 -14.91 -3.92
N PRO A 49 9.28 -14.96 -5.16
CA PRO A 49 8.26 -15.94 -5.54
C PRO A 49 8.71 -17.38 -5.30
N GLY A 50 7.84 -18.20 -4.71
CA GLY A 50 8.12 -19.61 -4.40
C GLY A 50 9.11 -19.87 -3.26
N ALA A 51 9.66 -18.84 -2.61
CA ALA A 51 10.55 -19.03 -1.47
C ALA A 51 9.83 -19.48 -0.19
N ILE A 52 8.54 -19.17 -0.09
CA ILE A 52 7.62 -19.65 0.95
C ILE A 52 6.52 -20.43 0.22
N SER A 53 6.19 -21.62 0.72
CA SER A 53 5.15 -22.47 0.13
C SER A 53 3.77 -21.94 0.50
N ILE A 54 3.06 -21.39 -0.48
CA ILE A 54 1.70 -20.88 -0.31
C ILE A 54 0.74 -21.80 -1.08
N PRO A 55 -0.31 -22.34 -0.45
CA PRO A 55 -1.29 -23.17 -1.14
C PRO A 55 -1.88 -22.45 -2.36
N ASP A 56 -1.92 -23.17 -3.49
CA ASP A 56 -2.55 -22.73 -4.75
C ASP A 56 -2.03 -21.39 -5.32
N SER A 57 -0.80 -20.99 -5.00
CA SER A 57 -0.21 -19.73 -5.44
C SER A 57 1.29 -19.84 -5.70
N ASN A 58 1.74 -19.20 -6.78
CA ASN A 58 3.17 -19.05 -7.11
C ASN A 58 3.72 -17.65 -6.79
N LEU A 59 2.91 -16.80 -6.14
CA LEU A 59 3.31 -15.45 -5.76
C LEU A 59 4.37 -15.47 -4.64
N SER A 60 5.07 -14.35 -4.47
CA SER A 60 5.83 -14.10 -3.24
C SER A 60 4.88 -14.01 -2.04
N PHE A 61 5.36 -14.25 -0.82
CA PHE A 61 4.53 -14.10 0.39
C PHE A 61 3.97 -12.68 0.51
N PHE A 62 4.80 -11.69 0.23
CA PHE A 62 4.41 -10.30 0.23
C PHE A 62 3.31 -10.01 -0.80
N ASP A 63 3.49 -10.41 -2.07
CA ASP A 63 2.50 -10.14 -3.13
C ASP A 63 1.20 -10.90 -2.86
N TRP A 64 1.26 -12.15 -2.39
CA TRP A 64 0.07 -12.91 -2.03
C TRP A 64 -0.71 -12.20 -0.91
N TYR A 65 -0.05 -11.79 0.16
CA TYR A 65 -0.72 -11.13 1.27
C TYR A 65 -1.33 -9.79 0.85
N PHE A 66 -0.60 -8.99 0.07
CA PHE A 66 -1.10 -7.72 -0.43
C PHE A 66 -2.29 -7.90 -1.37
N PHE A 67 -2.24 -8.88 -2.29
CA PHE A 67 -3.38 -9.27 -3.12
C PHE A 67 -4.61 -9.62 -2.28
N GLN A 68 -4.45 -10.42 -1.21
CA GLN A 68 -5.57 -10.76 -0.33
C GLN A 68 -6.13 -9.56 0.42
N GLN A 69 -5.28 -8.62 0.84
CA GLN A 69 -5.72 -7.37 1.47
C GLN A 69 -6.54 -6.51 0.52
N GLU A 70 -6.06 -6.29 -0.72
CA GLU A 70 -6.81 -5.50 -1.69
C GLU A 70 -8.13 -6.18 -2.09
N ARG A 71 -8.13 -7.52 -2.21
CA ARG A 71 -9.35 -8.29 -2.40
C ARG A 71 -10.37 -8.01 -1.29
N LEU A 72 -9.95 -8.04 -0.03
CA LEU A 72 -10.81 -7.74 1.12
C LEU A 72 -11.29 -6.28 1.12
N GLN A 73 -10.38 -5.34 0.89
CA GLN A 73 -10.66 -3.90 0.91
C GLN A 73 -11.58 -3.45 -0.23
N SER A 74 -11.54 -4.16 -1.37
CA SER A 74 -12.44 -3.91 -2.50
C SER A 74 -13.91 -4.17 -2.13
N LEU A 75 -14.18 -5.17 -1.30
CA LEU A 75 -15.54 -5.49 -0.84
C LEU A 75 -16.17 -4.33 -0.08
N ILE A 76 -15.36 -3.53 0.62
CA ILE A 76 -15.82 -2.38 1.42
C ILE A 76 -15.69 -1.03 0.69
N ARG A 77 -15.57 -1.04 -0.65
CA ARG A 77 -15.52 0.14 -1.55
C ARG A 77 -14.26 1.00 -1.46
N ARG A 78 -13.14 0.49 -0.94
CA ARG A 78 -11.89 1.28 -0.84
C ARG A 78 -11.50 1.91 -2.19
N PHE A 79 -11.49 1.09 -3.23
CA PHE A 79 -11.06 1.49 -4.58
C PHE A 79 -12.17 2.13 -5.44
N GLU A 80 -13.34 2.43 -4.85
CA GLU A 80 -14.29 3.37 -5.47
C GLU A 80 -13.90 4.84 -5.18
N SER A 81 -13.05 5.07 -4.17
CA SER A 81 -12.54 6.40 -3.82
C SER A 81 -11.56 6.89 -4.89
N PRO A 82 -11.64 8.17 -5.33
CA PRO A 82 -10.79 8.69 -6.41
C PRO A 82 -9.30 8.84 -6.04
N ASP A 83 -8.96 8.74 -4.75
CA ASP A 83 -7.60 8.84 -4.20
C ASP A 83 -6.99 7.48 -3.83
N GLU A 84 -7.65 6.36 -4.12
CA GLU A 84 -7.17 5.02 -3.77
C GLU A 84 -6.89 4.19 -5.04
N TYR A 85 -5.64 3.76 -5.21
CA TYR A 85 -5.18 3.01 -6.39
C TYR A 85 -4.73 1.60 -5.98
N PRO A 86 -5.27 0.53 -6.59
CA PRO A 86 -4.85 -0.83 -6.29
C PRO A 86 -3.45 -1.12 -6.86
N PHE A 87 -2.68 -1.95 -6.17
CA PHE A 87 -1.45 -2.56 -6.68
C PHE A 87 -1.74 -3.81 -7.52
N PHE A 88 -2.86 -4.49 -7.28
CA PHE A 88 -3.34 -5.67 -7.99
C PHE A 88 -4.78 -5.46 -8.46
N PRO A 89 -4.99 -4.77 -9.59
CA PRO A 89 -6.33 -4.55 -10.14
C PRO A 89 -7.14 -5.85 -10.34
N GLU A 90 -6.48 -6.95 -10.65
CA GLU A 90 -7.07 -8.28 -10.80
C GLU A 90 -7.58 -8.91 -9.50
N ALA A 91 -7.16 -8.40 -8.33
CA ALA A 91 -7.63 -8.88 -7.03
C ALA A 91 -9.03 -8.34 -6.68
N LEU A 92 -9.43 -7.23 -7.31
CA LEU A 92 -10.62 -6.49 -6.94
C LEU A 92 -11.90 -7.28 -7.17
N GLN A 93 -12.81 -7.17 -6.19
CA GLN A 93 -14.13 -7.78 -6.21
C GLN A 93 -15.20 -6.70 -6.26
N LYS A 94 -16.42 -7.12 -6.65
CA LYS A 94 -17.58 -6.25 -6.59
C LYS A 94 -17.89 -5.86 -5.13
N PRO A 95 -18.03 -4.57 -4.80
CA PRO A 95 -18.35 -4.15 -3.44
C PRO A 95 -19.69 -4.72 -2.93
N ILE A 96 -19.74 -5.03 -1.64
CA ILE A 96 -20.96 -5.50 -0.96
C ILE A 96 -21.80 -4.35 -0.41
N LEU A 97 -21.21 -3.16 -0.33
CA LEU A 97 -21.86 -1.94 0.12
C LEU A 97 -22.45 -1.18 -1.08
N LYS A 98 -23.49 -0.37 -0.85
CA LYS A 98 -24.05 0.52 -1.88
C LYS A 98 -23.00 1.53 -2.35
N PRO A 99 -22.95 1.94 -3.62
CA PRO A 99 -21.92 2.87 -4.10
C PRO A 99 -22.03 4.25 -3.43
N LEU A 100 -20.90 4.95 -3.34
CA LEU A 100 -20.86 6.38 -3.03
C LEU A 100 -20.81 7.21 -4.32
N ASN A 101 -21.50 8.35 -4.34
CA ASN A 101 -21.48 9.25 -5.49
C ASN A 101 -20.33 10.25 -5.33
N TYR A 102 -19.13 9.88 -5.79
CA TYR A 102 -18.01 10.82 -5.87
C TYR A 102 -18.17 11.74 -7.09
N PRO A 103 -18.04 13.07 -6.93
CA PRO A 103 -18.07 13.97 -8.07
C PRO A 103 -16.81 13.78 -8.92
N LYS A 104 -16.97 13.93 -10.22
CA LYS A 104 -15.87 13.84 -11.20
C LYS A 104 -15.10 15.15 -11.24
N ILE A 105 -14.20 15.33 -10.27
CA ILE A 105 -13.37 16.54 -10.14
C ILE A 105 -12.17 16.49 -11.10
N LEU A 106 -11.51 15.33 -11.19
CA LEU A 106 -10.33 15.15 -12.04
C LEU A 106 -10.73 14.88 -13.49
N HIS A 107 -9.85 15.29 -14.41
CA HIS A 107 -9.97 14.89 -15.81
C HIS A 107 -9.80 13.37 -15.94
N ASN A 108 -10.56 12.74 -16.86
CA ASN A 108 -10.44 11.32 -17.16
C ASN A 108 -8.98 10.96 -17.50
N ASN A 109 -8.43 9.97 -16.80
CA ASN A 109 -7.05 9.55 -16.98
C ASN A 109 -6.90 8.06 -16.62
N THR A 110 -5.74 7.50 -16.95
CA THR A 110 -5.35 6.12 -16.63
C THR A 110 -4.01 6.11 -15.89
N VAL A 111 -3.70 7.16 -15.13
CA VAL A 111 -2.40 7.34 -14.48
C VAL A 111 -2.36 6.45 -13.24
N CYS A 112 -1.52 5.43 -13.27
CA CYS A 112 -1.16 4.63 -12.10
C CYS A 112 0.32 4.25 -12.19
N VAL A 113 1.07 4.50 -11.11
CA VAL A 113 2.53 4.26 -11.06
C VAL A 113 2.91 3.28 -9.95
N ASN A 114 1.94 2.53 -9.42
CA ASN A 114 2.11 1.62 -8.29
C ASN A 114 3.19 0.57 -8.50
N ASP A 115 3.35 0.04 -9.73
CA ASP A 115 4.45 -0.88 -10.06
C ASP A 115 5.83 -0.26 -9.84
N LYS A 116 5.99 1.02 -10.22
CA LYS A 116 7.25 1.76 -10.04
C LYS A 116 7.50 2.04 -8.55
N ILE A 117 6.45 2.41 -7.81
CA ILE A 117 6.52 2.65 -6.36
C ILE A 117 6.94 1.37 -5.64
N LYS A 118 6.22 0.25 -5.88
CA LYS A 118 6.50 -1.06 -5.27
C LYS A 118 7.94 -1.51 -5.57
N LYS A 119 8.35 -1.42 -6.84
CA LYS A 119 9.69 -1.81 -7.27
C LYS A 119 10.77 -0.96 -6.59
N PHE A 120 10.62 0.36 -6.57
CA PHE A 120 11.58 1.24 -5.92
C PHE A 120 11.65 0.97 -4.41
N TYR A 121 10.50 0.83 -3.76
CA TYR A 121 10.40 0.53 -2.33
C TYR A 121 11.19 -0.74 -1.98
N ILE A 122 10.91 -1.85 -2.66
CA ILE A 122 11.51 -3.16 -2.35
C ILE A 122 12.98 -3.24 -2.77
N GLU A 123 13.33 -2.78 -3.97
CA GLU A 123 14.65 -3.03 -4.56
C GLU A 123 15.69 -1.96 -4.23
N LYS A 124 15.27 -0.74 -3.90
CA LYS A 124 16.17 0.42 -3.74
C LYS A 124 16.10 1.05 -2.37
N PHE A 125 14.90 1.17 -1.81
CA PHE A 125 14.69 1.83 -0.54
C PHE A 125 14.97 0.89 0.64
N LEU A 126 14.24 -0.23 0.74
CA LEU A 126 14.37 -1.16 1.87
C LEU A 126 15.81 -1.62 2.15
N PRO A 127 16.63 -2.01 1.15
CA PRO A 127 18.00 -2.45 1.40
C PRO A 127 18.92 -1.36 1.98
N LYS A 128 18.55 -0.08 1.87
CA LYS A 128 19.33 1.05 2.39
C LYS A 128 18.90 1.51 3.78
N VAL A 129 17.67 1.23 4.18
CA VAL A 129 17.09 1.75 5.43
C VAL A 129 16.84 0.67 6.48
N CYS A 130 16.69 -0.58 6.06
CA CYS A 130 16.51 -1.68 7.00
C CYS A 130 17.83 -1.95 7.73
N PRO A 131 17.78 -2.26 9.04
CA PRO A 131 18.97 -2.59 9.82
C PRO A 131 19.66 -3.84 9.26
N ASP A 132 20.98 -3.77 9.15
CA ASP A 132 21.84 -4.92 8.94
C ASP A 132 22.30 -5.45 10.31
N PHE A 133 21.86 -6.66 10.65
CA PHE A 133 22.23 -7.32 11.90
C PHE A 133 23.50 -8.18 11.77
N GLY A 134 24.24 -8.08 10.66
CA GLY A 134 25.44 -8.87 10.39
C GLY A 134 25.15 -10.35 10.17
N ARG A 135 23.91 -10.68 9.81
CA ARG A 135 23.43 -12.05 9.55
C ARG A 135 22.48 -12.06 8.36
N GLU A 136 22.43 -13.20 7.69
CA GLU A 136 21.47 -13.44 6.62
C GLU A 136 20.05 -13.63 7.17
N ASP A 137 19.09 -13.58 6.26
CA ASP A 137 17.69 -13.92 6.54
C ASP A 137 17.60 -15.35 7.10
N ARG A 138 17.10 -15.50 8.33
CA ARG A 138 17.10 -16.78 9.06
C ARG A 138 15.92 -17.69 8.71
N GLY A 139 15.08 -17.28 7.75
CA GLY A 139 13.97 -18.10 7.27
C GLY A 139 12.67 -17.90 8.05
N GLU A 140 11.60 -18.51 7.53
CA GLU A 140 10.22 -18.36 8.00
C GLU A 140 9.98 -18.74 9.46
N SER A 141 10.84 -19.59 10.04
CA SER A 141 10.74 -20.04 11.43
C SER A 141 11.41 -19.11 12.43
N GLN A 142 12.20 -18.14 11.98
CA GLN A 142 13.03 -17.28 12.85
C GLN A 142 12.86 -15.79 12.60
N GLU A 143 12.32 -15.38 11.45
CA GLU A 143 12.07 -13.99 11.11
C GLU A 143 10.58 -13.62 11.14
N ASN A 144 10.29 -12.34 11.39
CA ASN A 144 8.92 -11.83 11.53
C ASN A 144 8.30 -11.45 10.17
N TYR A 145 8.14 -12.41 9.26
CA TYR A 145 7.66 -12.17 7.90
C TYR A 145 6.27 -11.55 7.82
N GLY A 146 5.34 -12.00 8.66
CA GLY A 146 3.97 -11.46 8.72
C GLY A 146 3.94 -9.99 9.16
N SER A 147 4.66 -9.66 10.23
CA SER A 147 4.77 -8.27 10.73
C SER A 147 5.46 -7.38 9.70
N THR A 148 6.55 -7.86 9.11
CA THR A 148 7.29 -7.15 8.05
C THR A 148 6.37 -6.79 6.88
N SER A 149 5.66 -7.79 6.35
CA SER A 149 4.76 -7.60 5.19
C SER A 149 3.59 -6.67 5.53
N THR A 150 3.10 -6.70 6.77
CA THR A 150 2.03 -5.79 7.22
C THR A 150 2.52 -4.34 7.25
N CYS A 151 3.73 -4.09 7.75
CA CYS A 151 4.36 -2.77 7.70
C CYS A 151 4.63 -2.31 6.27
N ASP A 152 5.08 -3.21 5.39
CA ASP A 152 5.31 -2.92 3.97
C ASP A 152 4.03 -2.45 3.26
N ILE A 153 2.91 -3.16 3.47
CA ILE A 153 1.61 -2.81 2.88
C ILE A 153 1.18 -1.42 3.36
N ALA A 154 1.30 -1.13 4.67
CA ALA A 154 0.96 0.17 5.22
C ALA A 154 1.80 1.30 4.58
N CYS A 155 3.11 1.08 4.41
CA CYS A 155 4.00 2.02 3.72
C CYS A 155 3.56 2.24 2.27
N LEU A 156 3.34 1.17 1.51
CA LEU A 156 3.03 1.25 0.08
C LEU A 156 1.66 1.90 -0.18
N GLN A 157 0.66 1.61 0.66
CA GLN A 157 -0.64 2.27 0.57
C GLN A 157 -0.54 3.77 0.88
N ALA A 158 0.29 4.16 1.85
CA ALA A 158 0.51 5.58 2.16
C ALA A 158 1.36 6.30 1.10
N LEU A 159 2.30 5.61 0.45
CA LEU A 159 3.12 6.17 -0.64
C LEU A 159 2.38 6.27 -1.98
N SER A 160 1.40 5.40 -2.22
CA SER A 160 0.57 5.39 -3.44
C SER A 160 -0.44 6.53 -3.46
N ARG A 161 -0.91 6.93 -2.27
CA ARG A 161 -1.92 7.96 -2.04
C ARG A 161 -1.33 9.37 -2.01
#